data_AF-A1RXN0-F1
#
_entry.id   AF-A1RXN0-F1
#
_cell.length_a   1.000
_cell.length_b   1.000
_cell.length_c   1.000
_cell.angle_alpha   90.00
_cell.angle_beta   90.00
_cell.angle_gamma   90.00
#
_symmetry.space_group_name_H-M   'P 1'
#
loop_
_entity.id
_entity.type
_entity.pdbx_description
1 polymer ?
#
loop_
_entity_poly.entity_id
_entity_poly.type
_entity_poly.pdbx_seq_one_letter_code
_entity_poly.pdbx_strand_id
1 'polypeptide(L)'
;MVDAETVREVLLLAESLAAREGLVAPSVGQVVVSGEPPGSGMVKVYEGVWVDLVSESIYVEEGTLDNVVFRLLVGYFALSVYKSFGKIHWEVARDLARKHFFTVLVKLVRAR
;
A
#
# COMPACT_ATOMS: atom_id res chain seq x y z
N MET A 1 -14.15 3.37 -10.27
CA MET A 1 -13.58 2.07 -9.88
C MET A 1 -12.09 2.13 -10.22
N VAL A 2 -11.21 1.80 -9.27
CA VAL A 2 -9.76 1.78 -9.55
C VAL A 2 -9.45 0.49 -10.32
N ASP A 3 -8.88 0.62 -11.51
CA ASP A 3 -8.53 -0.52 -12.35
C ASP A 3 -7.20 -1.17 -11.93
N ALA A 4 -6.95 -2.39 -12.42
CA ALA A 4 -5.74 -3.15 -12.11
C ALA A 4 -4.46 -2.46 -12.59
N GLU A 5 -4.54 -1.65 -13.66
CA GLU A 5 -3.41 -0.88 -14.17
C GLU A 5 -2.99 0.20 -13.18
N THR A 6 -3.94 0.95 -12.64
CA THR A 6 -3.70 1.97 -11.61
C THR A 6 -3.10 1.35 -10.35
N VAL A 7 -3.60 0.19 -9.91
CA VAL A 7 -3.03 -0.53 -8.77
C VAL A 7 -1.56 -0.87 -9.05
N ARG A 8 -1.27 -1.46 -10.21
CA ARG A 8 0.09 -1.82 -10.61
C ARG A 8 1.02 -0.60 -10.63
N GLU A 9 0.58 0.52 -11.20
CA GLU A 9 1.37 1.76 -11.23
C GLU A 9 1.67 2.30 -9.84
N VAL A 10 0.69 2.29 -8.93
CA VAL A 10 0.88 2.71 -7.54
C VAL A 10 1.92 1.83 -6.86
N LEU A 11 1.86 0.50 -7.03
CA LEU A 11 2.82 -0.42 -6.42
C LEU A 11 4.25 -0.21 -6.96
N LEU A 12 4.41 0.00 -8.27
CA LEU A 12 5.72 0.31 -8.86
C LEU A 12 6.31 1.62 -8.33
N LEU A 13 5.47 2.64 -8.16
CA LEU A 13 5.88 3.89 -7.54
C LEU A 13 6.25 3.68 -6.06
N ALA A 14 5.44 2.90 -5.33
CA ALA A 14 5.69 2.57 -3.93
C ALA A 14 7.00 1.81 -3.74
N GLU A 15 7.33 0.87 -4.62
CA GLU A 15 8.60 0.14 -4.63
C GLU A 15 9.80 1.08 -4.77
N SER A 16 9.75 1.97 -5.78
CA SER A 16 10.81 2.97 -5.98
C SER A 16 10.97 3.89 -4.76
N LEU A 17 9.87 4.24 -4.09
CA LEU A 17 9.89 5.06 -2.89
C LEU A 17 10.42 4.30 -1.67
N ALA A 18 10.02 3.05 -1.47
CA ALA A 18 10.54 2.20 -0.40
C ALA A 18 12.07 2.04 -0.51
N ALA A 19 12.59 1.82 -1.71
CA ALA A 19 14.03 1.76 -1.96
C ALA A 19 14.74 3.09 -1.59
N ARG A 20 14.14 4.25 -1.88
CA ARG A 20 14.70 5.56 -1.50
C ARG A 20 14.72 5.80 0.01
N GLU A 21 13.77 5.22 0.74
CA GLU A 21 13.72 5.26 2.20
C GLU A 21 14.60 4.16 2.85
N GLY A 22 15.33 3.37 2.04
CA GLY A 22 16.19 2.29 2.54
C GLY A 22 15.43 1.07 3.04
N LEU A 23 14.18 0.88 2.61
CA LEU A 23 13.36 -0.26 2.97
C LEU A 23 13.47 -1.39 1.95
N VAL A 24 13.35 -2.63 2.44
CA VAL A 24 13.25 -3.82 1.61
C VAL A 24 11.87 -3.87 0.95
N ALA A 25 11.85 -4.01 -0.37
CA ALA A 25 10.61 -4.14 -1.13
C ALA A 25 9.90 -5.47 -0.82
N PRO A 26 8.58 -5.45 -0.52
CA PRO A 26 7.76 -6.64 -0.48
C PRO A 26 7.53 -7.21 -1.88
N SER A 27 7.45 -8.52 -1.96
CA SER A 27 6.97 -9.31 -3.08
C SER A 27 5.46 -9.46 -2.96
N VAL A 28 4.73 -8.37 -3.28
CA VAL A 28 3.27 -8.30 -3.12
C VAL A 28 2.59 -9.45 -3.88
N GLY A 29 1.90 -10.34 -3.16
CA GLY A 29 1.25 -11.52 -3.74
C GLY A 29 -0.03 -11.18 -4.50
N GLN A 30 -0.99 -10.56 -3.82
CA GLN A 30 -2.23 -10.07 -4.43
C GLN A 30 -2.66 -8.74 -3.81
N VAL A 31 -3.39 -7.96 -4.60
CA VAL A 31 -4.09 -6.76 -4.12
C VAL A 31 -5.59 -6.92 -4.35
N VAL A 32 -6.37 -6.74 -3.30
CA VAL A 32 -7.83 -6.80 -3.36
C VAL A 32 -8.39 -5.44 -2.99
N VAL A 33 -9.25 -4.89 -3.84
CA VAL A 33 -10.01 -3.65 -3.61
C VAL A 33 -11.48 -4.04 -3.50
N SER A 34 -12.10 -3.82 -2.34
CA SER A 34 -13.47 -4.31 -2.08
C SER A 34 -14.16 -3.50 -0.98
N GLY A 35 -15.48 -3.43 -0.99
CA GLY A 35 -16.28 -2.73 0.02
C GLY A 35 -16.49 -3.49 1.33
N GLU A 36 -16.11 -4.77 1.39
CA GLU A 36 -16.17 -5.57 2.61
C GLU A 36 -14.80 -5.64 3.29
N PRO A 37 -14.68 -5.84 4.60
CA PRO A 37 -13.38 -6.14 5.22
C PRO A 37 -12.93 -7.57 4.86
N PRO A 38 -11.61 -7.87 4.87
CA PRO A 38 -11.13 -9.23 4.64
C PRO A 38 -11.52 -10.17 5.79
N GLY A 39 -11.49 -11.47 5.52
CA GLY A 39 -11.68 -12.52 6.52
C GLY A 39 -10.54 -12.61 7.55
N SER A 40 -10.59 -13.65 8.38
CA SER A 40 -9.57 -13.89 9.41
C SER A 40 -8.17 -14.10 8.81
N GLY A 41 -7.12 -13.65 9.52
CA GLY A 41 -5.72 -13.85 9.14
C GLY A 41 -5.01 -12.61 8.57
N MET A 42 -5.75 -11.54 8.26
CA MET A 42 -5.15 -10.26 7.87
C MET A 42 -4.97 -9.30 9.06
N VAL A 43 -3.88 -8.56 9.05
CA VAL A 43 -3.56 -7.54 10.05
C VAL A 43 -4.02 -6.18 9.55
N LYS A 44 -4.90 -5.52 10.31
CA LYS A 44 -5.30 -4.14 10.04
C LYS A 44 -4.13 -3.19 10.31
N VAL A 45 -3.72 -2.43 9.31
CA VAL A 45 -2.59 -1.47 9.43
C VAL A 45 -3.05 -0.02 9.38
N TYR A 46 -4.22 0.24 8.80
CA TYR A 46 -4.85 1.56 8.79
C TYR A 46 -6.35 1.43 8.52
N GLU A 47 -7.08 2.55 8.59
CA GLU A 47 -8.47 2.61 8.18
C GLU A 47 -8.62 2.19 6.70
N GLY A 48 -9.42 1.14 6.46
CA GLY A 48 -9.61 0.59 5.13
C GLY A 48 -8.37 -0.09 4.55
N VAL A 49 -7.38 -0.50 5.37
CA VAL A 49 -6.17 -1.22 4.90
C VAL A 49 -5.83 -2.39 5.82
N TRP A 50 -5.68 -3.56 5.21
CA TRP A 50 -5.21 -4.77 5.86
C TRP A 50 -4.13 -5.43 5.03
N VAL A 51 -3.24 -6.16 5.68
CA VAL A 51 -2.16 -6.90 5.02
C VAL A 51 -2.03 -8.30 5.58
N ASP A 52 -1.65 -9.24 4.74
CA ASP A 52 -1.15 -10.55 5.16
C ASP A 52 0.38 -10.52 5.12
N LEU A 53 1.03 -10.77 6.25
CA LEU A 53 2.48 -10.70 6.38
C LEU A 53 3.20 -11.91 5.77
N VAL A 54 2.50 -13.03 5.57
CA VAL A 54 3.06 -14.27 5.03
C VAL A 54 2.97 -14.27 3.52
N SER A 55 1.78 -14.03 2.98
CA SER A 55 1.56 -13.96 1.53
C SER A 55 1.89 -12.60 0.93
N GLU A 56 2.23 -11.61 1.76
CA GLU A 56 2.49 -10.22 1.38
C GLU A 56 1.33 -9.62 0.57
N SER A 57 0.11 -10.05 0.87
CA SER A 57 -1.12 -9.56 0.22
C SER A 57 -1.59 -8.25 0.83
N ILE A 58 -2.14 -7.36 0.01
CA ILE A 58 -2.72 -6.08 0.44
C ILE A 58 -4.22 -6.10 0.17
N TYR A 59 -5.01 -5.79 1.19
CA TYR A 59 -6.44 -5.57 1.06
C TYR A 59 -6.73 -4.11 1.35
N VAL A 60 -7.45 -3.45 0.46
CA VAL A 60 -7.90 -2.08 0.64
C VAL A 60 -9.40 -1.99 0.47
N GLU A 61 -10.03 -1.22 1.35
CA GLU A 61 -11.43 -0.88 1.21
C GLU A 61 -11.62 -0.01 -0.05
N GLU A 62 -12.74 -0.18 -0.74
CA GLU A 62 -13.08 0.65 -1.90
C GLU A 62 -13.31 2.12 -1.51
N GLY A 63 -13.21 3.01 -2.50
CA GLY A 63 -13.38 4.44 -2.26
C GLY A 63 -13.03 5.28 -3.48
N THR A 64 -12.82 6.57 -3.24
CA THR A 64 -12.29 7.49 -4.25
C THR A 64 -10.86 7.11 -4.63
N LEU A 65 -10.42 7.53 -5.81
CA LEU A 65 -9.09 7.20 -6.35
C LEU A 65 -7.97 7.59 -5.36
N ASP A 66 -8.06 8.78 -4.79
CA ASP A 66 -7.10 9.32 -3.82
C ASP A 66 -7.07 8.50 -2.54
N ASN A 67 -8.22 8.08 -2.01
CA ASN A 67 -8.28 7.19 -0.85
C ASN A 67 -7.64 5.82 -1.15
N VAL A 68 -7.95 5.21 -2.30
CA VAL A 68 -7.37 3.92 -2.68
C VAL A 68 -5.86 4.03 -2.88
N VAL A 69 -5.37 5.08 -3.55
CA VAL A 69 -3.92 5.32 -3.72
C VAL A 69 -3.23 5.45 -2.36
N PHE A 70 -3.80 6.24 -1.44
CA PHE A 70 -3.24 6.37 -0.09
C PHE A 70 -3.21 5.03 0.64
N ARG A 71 -4.32 4.29 0.61
CA ARG A 71 -4.48 2.97 1.24
C ARG A 71 -3.47 1.95 0.71
N LEU A 72 -3.23 1.92 -0.61
CA LEU A 72 -2.23 1.07 -1.25
C LEU A 72 -0.81 1.42 -0.78
N LEU A 73 -0.48 2.71 -0.70
CA LEU A 73 0.82 3.15 -0.18
C LEU A 73 1.03 2.69 1.27
N VAL A 74 0.02 2.85 2.12
CA VAL A 74 0.08 2.40 3.51
C VAL A 74 0.31 0.88 3.60
N GLY A 75 -0.45 0.09 2.84
CA GLY A 75 -0.29 -1.37 2.82
C GLY A 75 1.12 -1.78 2.36
N TYR A 76 1.61 -1.17 1.28
CA TYR A 76 2.94 -1.44 0.74
C TYR A 76 4.05 -1.08 1.73
N PHE A 77 4.00 0.11 2.33
CA PHE A 77 5.00 0.51 3.32
C PHE A 77 4.90 -0.32 4.60
N ALA A 78 3.72 -0.76 5.01
CA ALA A 78 3.58 -1.64 6.18
C ALA A 78 4.29 -2.98 5.96
N LEU A 79 4.12 -3.59 4.78
CA LEU A 79 4.85 -4.79 4.40
C LEU A 79 6.35 -4.53 4.27
N SER A 80 6.76 -3.41 3.67
CA SER A 80 8.18 -3.03 3.51
C SER A 80 8.87 -2.86 4.87
N VAL A 81 8.22 -2.16 5.81
CA VAL A 81 8.70 -1.95 7.18
C VAL A 81 8.79 -3.28 7.92
N TYR A 82 7.75 -4.11 7.83
CA TYR A 82 7.76 -5.45 8.44
C TYR A 82 8.90 -6.31 7.89
N LYS A 83 9.11 -6.32 6.57
CA LYS A 83 10.17 -7.10 5.92
C LYS A 83 11.57 -6.60 6.30
N SER A 84 11.72 -5.30 6.52
CA SER A 84 13.00 -4.68 6.88
C SER A 84 13.38 -4.89 8.35
N PHE A 85 12.39 -4.88 9.26
CA PHE A 85 12.65 -4.83 10.71
C PHE A 85 12.05 -6.01 11.50
N GLY A 86 11.31 -6.91 10.86
CA GLY A 86 10.63 -8.05 11.49
C GLY A 86 9.46 -7.65 12.40
N LYS A 87 9.02 -6.39 12.37
CA LYS A 87 7.96 -5.85 13.23
C LYS A 87 7.08 -4.88 12.45
N ILE A 88 5.77 -4.93 12.71
CA ILE A 88 4.85 -3.96 12.14
C ILE A 88 4.97 -2.64 12.91
N HIS A 89 5.34 -1.58 12.19
CA HIS A 89 5.23 -0.20 12.67
C HIS A 89 4.27 0.57 11.76
N TRP A 90 2.97 0.45 12.04
CA TRP A 90 1.89 1.01 11.21
C TRP A 90 1.93 2.54 11.16
N GLU A 91 2.39 3.20 12.22
CA GLU A 91 2.60 4.66 12.24
C GLU A 91 3.64 5.10 11.21
N VAL A 92 4.78 4.40 11.16
CA VAL A 92 5.86 4.68 10.20
C VAL A 92 5.37 4.47 8.77
N ALA A 93 4.66 3.38 8.52
CA ALA A 93 4.08 3.10 7.20
C ALA A 93 3.10 4.20 6.75
N ARG A 94 2.23 4.65 7.67
CA ARG A 94 1.29 5.74 7.43
C ARG A 94 1.99 7.07 7.16
N ASP A 95 3.02 7.39 7.92
CA ASP A 95 3.72 8.66 7.78
C ASP A 95 4.57 8.70 6.51
N LEU A 96 5.14 7.56 6.09
CA LEU A 96 5.76 7.39 4.77
C LEU A 96 4.74 7.55 3.63
N ALA A 97 3.56 6.94 3.77
CA ALA A 97 2.48 7.11 2.79
C ALA A 97 2.10 8.59 2.66
N ARG A 98 1.92 9.30 3.77
CA ARG A 98 1.61 10.75 3.78
C ARG A 98 2.70 11.58 3.12
N LYS A 99 3.97 11.31 3.44
CA LYS A 99 5.13 12.00 2.86
C LYS A 99 5.14 11.92 1.33
N HIS A 100 4.76 10.77 0.77
CA HIS A 100 4.87 10.51 -0.67
C HIS A 100 3.56 10.61 -1.46
N PHE A 101 2.42 10.69 -0.77
CA PHE A 101 1.09 10.62 -1.36
C PHE A 101 0.89 11.59 -2.52
N PHE A 102 1.18 12.88 -2.32
CA PHE A 102 1.00 13.89 -3.35
C PHE A 102 1.88 13.65 -4.57
N THR A 103 3.12 13.20 -4.36
CA THR A 103 4.05 12.84 -5.43
C THR A 103 3.51 11.70 -6.30
N VAL A 104 2.90 10.69 -5.67
CA VAL A 104 2.30 9.55 -6.37
C VAL A 104 1.08 10.00 -7.16
N LEU A 105 0.17 10.77 -6.55
CA LEU A 105 -1.02 11.28 -7.25
C LEU A 105 -0.68 12.12 -8.47
N VAL A 106 0.26 13.06 -8.36
CA VAL A 106 0.67 13.91 -9.49
C VAL A 106 1.25 13.06 -10.64
N LYS A 107 2.01 12.01 -10.32
CA LYS A 107 2.57 11.12 -11.34
C LYS A 107 1.48 10.31 -12.05
N LEU A 108 0.52 9.77 -11.31
CA LEU A 108 -0.61 9.02 -11.89
C LEU A 108 -1.46 9.90 -12.82
N VAL A 109 -1.74 11.14 -12.42
CA VAL A 109 -2.56 12.05 -13.23
C VAL A 109 -1.82 12.49 -14.50
N ARG A 110 -0.50 12.67 -14.46
CA ARG A 110 0.31 13.05 -15.63
C ARG A 110 0.53 11.92 -16.65
N ALA A 111 0.38 10.67 -16.22
CA ALA A 111 0.54 9.50 -17.09
C ALA A 111 -0.72 9.21 -17.94
N ARG A 112 -1.83 9.89 -17.62
CA ARG A 112 -3.12 9.82 -18.30
C ARG A 112 -3.31 11.01 -19.24
#